data_AF-A0A3S1GCK3-F1
#
_entry.id   AF-A0A3S1GCK3-F1
#
_cell.length_a   1.000
_cell.length_b   1.000
_cell.length_c   1.000
_cell.angle_alpha   90.00
_cell.angle_beta   90.00
_cell.angle_gamma   90.00
#
_symmetry.space_group_name_H-M   'P 1'
#
loop_
_entity.id
_entity.type
_entity.pdbx_description
1 polymer ?
#
loop_
_entity_poly.entity_id
_entity_poly.type
_entity_poly.pdbx_seq_one_letter_code
_entity_poly.pdbx_strand_id
1 'polypeptide(L)' 'DALPETREVDGADVLTVEALAMRTGISGDEAQELLDRLGNDRAAIEQAARNLKAKRRS' A
#
# COMPACT_ATOMS: atom_id res chain seq x y z
N ASP A 1 -23.75 -4.96 -25.77
CA ASP A 1 -22.46 -4.27 -25.68
C ASP A 1 -22.23 -3.98 -24.21
N ALA A 2 -21.49 -4.86 -23.52
CA ALA A 2 -21.25 -4.73 -22.09
C ALA A 2 -20.05 -3.80 -21.91
N LEU A 3 -20.33 -2.53 -21.60
CA LEU A 3 -19.28 -1.61 -21.16
C LEU A 3 -18.67 -2.23 -19.89
N PRO A 4 -17.33 -2.34 -19.77
CA PRO A 4 -16.74 -2.68 -18.50
C PRO A 4 -17.11 -1.53 -17.57
N GLU A 5 -17.88 -1.86 -16.54
CA GLU A 5 -18.19 -0.98 -15.44
C GLU A 5 -16.88 -0.31 -15.06
N THR A 6 -16.79 0.99 -15.35
CA THR A 6 -15.69 1.83 -14.95
C THR A 6 -15.67 1.73 -13.46
N ARG A 7 -14.83 0.81 -12.96
CA ARG A 7 -14.67 0.46 -11.56
C ARG A 7 -14.75 1.76 -10.80
N GLU A 8 -15.84 1.91 -10.07
CA GLU A 8 -15.96 2.92 -9.04
C GLU A 8 -14.78 2.63 -8.11
N VAL A 9 -13.65 3.30 -8.34
CA VAL A 9 -12.58 3.39 -7.35
C VAL A 9 -13.06 4.43 -6.35
N ASP A 10 -14.22 4.15 -5.76
CA ASP A 10 -14.83 4.96 -4.72
C ASP A 10 -14.53 4.26 -3.40
N GLY A 11 -13.69 4.92 -2.59
CA GLY A 11 -13.36 4.50 -1.23
C GLY A 11 -12.23 3.47 -1.11
N ALA A 12 -11.06 3.91 -0.66
CA ALA A 12 -10.14 3.09 0.15
C ALA A 12 -9.85 1.68 -0.40
N ASP A 13 -9.27 1.59 -1.59
CA ASP A 13 -8.78 0.31 -2.14
C ASP A 13 -7.84 -0.36 -1.12
N VAL A 14 -8.33 -1.43 -0.48
CA VAL A 14 -7.65 -2.11 0.62
C VAL A 14 -6.32 -2.65 0.09
N LEU A 15 -5.21 -2.07 0.57
CA LEU A 15 -3.89 -2.58 0.23
C LEU A 15 -3.69 -3.92 0.93
N THR A 16 -3.51 -4.99 0.16
CA THR A 16 -3.00 -6.24 0.73
C THR A 16 -1.54 -6.07 1.10
N VAL A 17 -1.12 -6.73 2.17
CA VAL A 17 0.26 -6.74 2.68
C VAL A 17 1.25 -7.06 1.56
N GLU A 18 0.94 -8.07 0.74
CA GLU A 18 1.79 -8.54 -0.35
C GLU A 18 1.90 -7.51 -1.47
N ALA A 19 0.80 -6.85 -1.86
CA ALA A 19 0.82 -5.82 -2.89
C ALA A 19 1.67 -4.61 -2.44
N LEU A 20 1.55 -4.22 -1.17
CA LEU A 20 2.36 -3.15 -0.60
C LEU A 20 3.84 -3.52 -0.57
N ALA A 21 4.17 -4.72 -0.09
CA ALA A 21 5.53 -5.23 -0.03
C ALA A 21 6.18 -5.28 -1.42
N MET A 22 5.49 -5.84 -2.42
CA MET A 22 5.99 -5.90 -3.80
C MET A 22 6.20 -4.52 -4.42
N ARG A 23 5.27 -3.59 -4.19
CA ARG A 23 5.32 -2.26 -4.79
C ARG A 23 6.40 -1.36 -4.19
N THR A 24 6.72 -1.53 -2.91
CA THR A 24 7.64 -0.65 -2.18
C THR A 24 9.00 -1.30 -1.89
N GLY A 25 9.09 -2.63 -2.05
CA GLY A 25 10.29 -3.41 -1.79
C GLY A 25 10.63 -3.55 -0.31
N ILE A 26 9.64 -3.37 0.57
CA ILE A 26 9.71 -3.68 2.02
C ILE A 26 9.27 -5.12 2.28
N SER A 27 9.47 -5.65 3.49
CA SER A 27 8.98 -7.00 3.83
C SER A 27 7.48 -7.01 4.11
N GLY A 28 6.88 -8.21 4.05
CA GLY A 28 5.47 -8.41 4.41
C GLY A 28 5.16 -7.93 5.83
N ASP A 29 6.00 -8.26 6.80
CA ASP A 29 5.78 -7.83 8.20
C ASP A 29 5.79 -6.31 8.34
N GLU A 30 6.65 -5.60 7.61
CA GLU A 30 6.68 -4.14 7.61
C GLU A 30 5.44 -3.56 6.93
N ALA A 31 4.98 -4.19 5.86
CA ALA A 31 3.74 -3.81 5.21
C ALA A 31 2.55 -3.99 6.16
N GLN A 32 2.50 -5.08 6.93
CA GLN A 32 1.48 -5.32 7.95
C GLN A 32 1.52 -4.26 9.05
N GLU A 33 2.69 -3.94 9.60
CA GLU A 33 2.82 -2.89 10.62
C GLU A 33 2.34 -1.51 10.12
N LEU A 34 2.61 -1.19 8.85
CA LEU A 34 2.14 0.06 8.24
C LEU A 34 0.61 0.07 8.09
N LEU A 35 0.02 -1.05 7.70
CA LEU A 35 -1.44 -1.21 7.61
C LEU A 35 -2.09 -1.12 9.00
N ASP A 36 -1.51 -1.78 10.01
CA ASP A 36 -2.01 -1.75 11.37
C ASP A 36 -1.94 -0.33 11.97
N ARG A 37 -0.91 0.45 11.62
CA ARG A 37 -0.70 1.80 12.14
C ARG A 37 -1.49 2.88 11.39
N LEU A 38 -1.63 2.76 10.07
CA LEU A 38 -2.16 3.80 9.18
C LEU A 38 -3.54 3.44 8.59
N GLY A 39 -4.02 2.23 8.83
CA GLY A 39 -5.31 1.74 8.36
C GLY A 39 -5.35 1.62 6.85
N ASN A 40 -6.29 2.33 6.22
CA ASN A 40 -6.48 2.33 4.77
C ASN A 40 -6.03 3.64 4.09
N ASP A 41 -5.27 4.49 4.78
CA ASP A 41 -4.68 5.68 4.12
C ASP A 41 -3.52 5.26 3.22
N ARG A 42 -3.87 4.94 1.97
CA ARG A 42 -2.97 4.49 0.92
C ARG A 42 -1.79 5.44 0.71
N ALA A 43 -2.02 6.76 0.76
CA ALA A 43 -0.95 7.73 0.52
C ALA A 43 0.04 7.75 1.69
N ALA A 44 -0.46 7.74 2.92
CA ALA A 44 0.36 7.66 4.12
C ALA A 44 1.18 6.36 4.15
N ILE A 45 0.56 5.23 3.84
CA ILE A 45 1.19 3.91 3.81
C ILE A 45 2.32 3.85 2.80
N GLU A 46 2.09 4.28 1.56
CA GLU A 46 3.12 4.28 0.53
C GLU A 46 4.29 5.19 0.90
N GLN A 47 3.99 6.36 1.47
CA GLN A 47 5.03 7.30 1.86
C GLN A 47 5.88 6.74 3.01
N ALA A 48 5.25 6.13 4.01
CA ALA A 48 5.95 5.49 5.12
C ALA A 48 6.83 4.32 4.63
N ALA A 49 6.30 3.49 3.73
CA ALA A 49 7.05 2.40 3.11
C ALA A 49 8.28 2.88 2.33
N ARG A 50 8.14 3.94 1.52
CA ARG A 50 9.26 4.55 0.78
C ARG A 50 10.33 5.09 1.73
N ASN A 51 9.92 5.76 2.79
CA ASN A 51 10.85 6.29 3.80
C ASN A 51 11.60 5.16 4.52
N LEU A 52 10.90 4.07 4.86
CA LEU A 52 11.48 2.88 5.48
C LEU A 52 12.53 2.23 4.57
N LYS A 53 12.22 2.07 3.28
CA LYS A 53 13.16 1.56 2.28
C LYS A 53 14.35 2.50 2.04
N ALA A 54 14.14 3.81 2.07
CA ALA A 54 15.21 4.80 1.91
C ALA A 54 16.19 4.75 3.09
N LYS A 55 15.67 4.68 4.33
CA LYS A 55 16.48 4.58 5.55
C LYS A 55 17.37 3.34 5.59
N ARG A 56 16.94 2.24 4.95
CA ARG A 56 17.73 1.00 4.82
C ARG A 56 18.86 1.06 3.79
N ARG A 57 18.83 2.03 2.87
CA ARG A 57 19.84 2.20 1.81
C ARG A 57 20.90 3.24 2.16
N SER A 58 20.69 4.00 3.24
CA SER A 58 21.67 4.93 3.82
C SER A 58 22.52 4.20 4.84
#